data_AF-A0A941J7C3-F1
#
_entry.id   AF-A0A941J7C3-F1
#
_cell.length_a   1.000
_cell.length_b   1.000
_cell.length_c   1.000
_cell.angle_alpha   90.00
_cell.angle_beta   90.00
_cell.angle_gamma   90.00
#
_symmetry.space_group_name_H-M   'P 1'
#
loop_
_entity.id
_entity.type
_entity.pdbx_description
1 polymer ?
#
loop_
_entity_poly.entity_id
_entity_poly.type
_entity_poly.pdbx_seq_one_letter_code
_entity_poly.pdbx_strand_id
1 'polypeptide(L)' 'MTVEHQYFHRGSYRDRFWDAPTLGNIKDQPLTKSYETWMNSKLANELNCHCPAVKCLGPNVLVKNAYYPKEDFRIRKSTI' A
#
# COMPACT_ATOMS: atom_id res chain seq x y z
N MET A 1 -21.93 -24.64 -19.38
CA MET A 1 -20.51 -24.22 -19.34
C MET A 1 -20.39 -23.04 -18.40
N THR A 2 -20.35 -23.30 -17.11
CA THR A 2 -20.12 -22.31 -16.07
C THR A 2 -18.86 -22.75 -15.35
N VAL A 3 -17.74 -22.11 -15.65
CA VAL A 3 -16.48 -22.34 -14.95
C VAL A 3 -16.59 -21.65 -13.58
N GLU A 4 -16.80 -22.45 -12.55
CA GLU A 4 -16.56 -22.03 -11.16
C GLU A 4 -15.06 -21.77 -11.01
N HIS A 5 -14.69 -20.50 -10.80
CA HIS A 5 -13.38 -20.16 -10.26
C HIS A 5 -13.35 -20.61 -8.80
N GLN A 6 -12.98 -21.87 -8.59
CA GLN A 6 -12.65 -22.40 -7.28
C GLN A 6 -11.53 -21.55 -6.69
N TYR A 7 -11.88 -20.85 -5.62
CA TYR A 7 -10.99 -20.11 -4.75
C TYR A 7 -9.91 -21.05 -4.23
N PHE A 8 -8.67 -20.82 -4.66
CA PHE A 8 -7.48 -21.39 -4.05
C PHE A 8 -7.34 -20.82 -2.62
N HIS A 9 -8.02 -21.44 -1.65
CA HIS A 9 -7.73 -21.28 -0.23
C HIS A 9 -6.55 -22.18 0.14
N ARG A 10 -5.32 -21.72 -0.11
CA ARG A 10 -4.11 -22.32 0.50
C ARG A 10 -3.18 -21.21 0.98
N GLY A 11 -3.18 -20.98 2.30
CA GLY A 11 -2.29 -20.07 3.01
C GLY A 11 -2.78 -18.62 3.03
N SER A 12 -3.03 -18.08 4.21
CA SER A 12 -3.51 -16.70 4.42
C SER A 12 -2.43 -15.64 4.20
N TYR A 13 -1.72 -15.67 3.07
CA TYR A 13 -0.89 -14.55 2.61
C TYR A 13 -1.79 -13.57 1.84
N ARG A 14 -2.63 -12.83 2.57
CA ARG A 14 -3.26 -11.64 2.00
C ARG A 14 -2.19 -10.55 1.96
N ASP A 15 -1.43 -10.51 0.88
CA ASP A 15 -0.46 -9.45 0.66
C ASP A 15 -1.21 -8.11 0.64
N ARG A 16 -0.87 -7.16 1.53
CA ARG A 16 -1.55 -5.86 1.62
C ARG A 16 -1.46 -5.01 0.34
N PHE A 17 -0.77 -5.49 -0.70
CA PHE A 17 -0.93 -4.97 -2.06
C PHE A 17 -2.38 -5.06 -2.56
N TRP A 18 -3.11 -6.10 -2.16
CA TRP A 18 -4.51 -6.30 -2.49
C TRP A 18 -5.44 -5.41 -1.64
N ASP A 19 -4.88 -4.71 -0.64
CA ASP A 19 -5.60 -3.71 0.17
C ASP A 19 -5.50 -2.30 -0.41
N ALA A 20 -4.80 -2.11 -1.54
CA ALA A 20 -4.83 -0.85 -2.27
C ALA A 20 -6.22 -0.62 -2.89
N PRO A 21 -6.76 0.61 -2.85
CA PRO A 21 -8.04 0.90 -3.49
C PRO A 21 -7.91 0.82 -5.02
N THR A 22 -9.02 0.57 -5.70
CA THR A 22 -9.10 0.75 -7.15
C THR A 22 -8.90 2.23 -7.48
N LEU A 23 -7.95 2.54 -8.37
CA LEU A 23 -7.62 3.92 -8.74
C LEU A 23 -8.35 4.41 -10.00
N GLY A 24 -9.18 3.59 -10.62
CA GLY A 24 -9.89 3.91 -11.86
C GLY A 24 -9.01 3.75 -13.11
N ASN A 25 -9.47 4.31 -14.23
CA ASN A 25 -8.78 4.28 -15.52
C ASN A 25 -8.64 5.71 -16.07
N ILE A 26 -7.48 6.05 -16.63
CA ILE A 26 -7.18 7.39 -17.13
C ILE A 26 -8.08 7.84 -18.31
N LYS A 27 -8.70 6.89 -19.02
CA LYS A 27 -9.65 7.19 -20.11
C LYS A 27 -10.91 7.88 -19.59
N ASP A 28 -11.39 7.44 -18.43
CA ASP A 28 -12.69 7.85 -17.87
C ASP A 28 -12.54 8.70 -16.60
N GLN A 29 -11.33 8.75 -16.03
CA GLN A 29 -11.04 9.42 -14.77
C GLN A 29 -9.73 10.21 -14.86
N PRO A 30 -9.71 11.52 -14.54
CA PRO A 30 -8.48 12.30 -14.47
C PRO A 30 -7.48 11.75 -13.45
N LEU A 31 -6.19 11.88 -13.74
CA LEU A 31 -5.12 11.41 -12.85
C LEU A 31 -5.20 12.04 -11.44
N THR A 32 -5.65 13.29 -11.33
CA THR A 32 -5.85 13.97 -10.04
C THR A 32 -6.84 13.23 -9.15
N LYS A 33 -7.91 12.66 -9.73
CA LYS A 33 -8.88 11.89 -8.96
C LYS A 33 -8.29 10.56 -8.48
N SER A 34 -7.48 9.90 -9.31
CA SER A 34 -6.76 8.68 -8.91
C SER A 34 -5.77 8.97 -7.79
N TYR A 35 -5.08 10.11 -7.87
CA TYR A 35 -4.15 10.58 -6.86
C TYR A 35 -4.85 10.86 -5.53
N GLU A 36 -5.97 11.59 -5.53
CA GLU A 36 -6.77 11.83 -4.33
C GLU A 36 -7.24 10.52 -3.68
N THR A 37 -7.75 9.57 -4.49
CA THR A 37 -8.15 8.25 -3.99
C THR A 37 -6.98 7.51 -3.36
N TRP A 38 -5.80 7.54 -3.98
CA TRP A 38 -4.59 6.96 -3.41
C TRP A 38 -4.22 7.62 -2.09
N MET A 39 -4.10 8.95 -2.05
CA MET A 39 -3.66 9.70 -0.87
C MET A 39 -4.60 9.54 0.34
N ASN A 40 -5.89 9.32 0.10
CA ASN A 40 -6.86 9.07 1.17
C ASN A 40 -6.91 7.60 1.65
N SER A 41 -6.17 6.70 1.00
CA SER A 41 -6.17 5.29 1.36
C SER A 41 -5.39 5.01 2.65
N LYS A 42 -5.80 3.98 3.39
CA LYS A 42 -5.06 3.51 4.57
C LYS A 42 -3.63 3.11 4.20
N LEU A 43 -3.46 2.39 3.09
CA LEU A 43 -2.16 1.93 2.63
C LEU A 43 -1.21 3.10 2.34
N ALA A 44 -1.66 4.10 1.58
CA ALA A 44 -0.84 5.29 1.31
C ALA A 44 -0.46 6.02 2.59
N ASN A 45 -1.39 6.17 3.54
CA ASN A 45 -1.09 6.81 4.83
C ASN A 45 -0.04 6.06 5.66
N GLU A 46 0.03 4.73 5.55
CA GLU A 46 1.06 3.93 6.23
C GLU A 46 2.43 4.00 5.54
N LEU A 47 2.48 4.41 4.27
CA LEU A 47 3.69 4.46 3.46
C LEU A 47 4.21 5.90 3.26
N ASN A 48 3.35 6.91 3.23
CA ASN A 48 3.68 8.30 2.94
C ASN A 48 4.24 9.04 4.16
N CYS A 49 5.31 8.52 4.76
CA CYS A 49 6.10 9.24 5.76
C CYS A 49 7.39 9.80 5.14
N HIS A 50 7.79 10.98 5.57
CA HIS A 50 9.04 11.60 5.13
C HIS A 50 9.95 11.87 6.32
N CYS A 51 11.18 11.34 6.28
CA CYS A 51 12.16 11.56 7.36
C CYS A 51 13.30 12.45 6.85
N PRO A 52 13.40 13.73 7.27
CA PRO A 52 14.42 14.65 6.80
C PRO A 52 15.85 14.18 7.07
N ALA A 53 16.08 13.53 8.21
CA ALA A 53 17.42 13.08 8.64
C ALA A 53 18.06 12.07 7.67
N VAL A 54 17.24 11.23 7.03
CA VAL A 54 17.70 10.18 6.10
C VAL A 54 17.16 10.34 4.68
N LYS A 55 16.41 11.43 4.42
CA LYS A 55 15.74 11.72 3.14
C LYS A 55 14.91 10.55 2.60
N CYS A 56 14.28 9.80 3.51
CA CYS A 56 13.44 8.66 3.16
C CYS A 56 12.07 9.16 2.67
N LEU A 57 11.57 8.56 1.58
CA LEU A 57 10.25 8.81 1.00
C LEU A 57 9.18 7.80 1.48
N GLY A 58 9.49 7.10 2.57
CA GLY A 58 8.62 6.08 3.14
C GLY A 58 9.10 4.65 2.93
N PRO A 59 8.53 3.68 3.66
CA PRO A 59 8.88 2.28 3.51
C PRO A 59 8.39 1.72 2.18
N ASN A 60 9.18 0.81 1.58
CA ASN A 60 8.69 -0.02 0.49
C ASN A 60 7.61 -0.99 1.02
N VAL A 61 6.49 -1.10 0.31
CA VAL A 61 5.33 -1.89 0.74
C VAL A 61 5.62 -3.39 0.89
N LEU A 62 6.45 -4.01 0.02
CA LEU A 62 6.85 -5.42 0.16
C LEU A 62 7.66 -5.60 1.43
N VAL A 63 8.66 -4.73 1.64
CA VAL A 63 9.56 -4.79 2.79
C VAL A 63 8.79 -4.60 4.10
N LYS A 64 7.91 -3.60 4.18
CA LYS A 64 7.05 -3.38 5.35
C LYS A 64 6.17 -4.60 5.64
N ASN A 65 5.58 -5.21 4.63
CA ASN A 65 4.67 -6.34 4.84
C ASN A 65 5.40 -7.61 5.24
N ALA A 66 6.53 -7.91 4.61
CA ALA A 66 7.31 -9.11 4.87
C ALA A 66 8.05 -9.07 6.21
N TYR A 67 8.65 -7.93 6.55
CA TYR A 67 9.59 -7.83 7.68
C TYR A 67 9.09 -6.98 8.85
N TYR A 68 8.16 -6.05 8.60
CA TYR A 68 7.68 -5.09 9.61
C TYR A 68 6.14 -5.00 9.68
N PRO A 69 5.42 -6.13 9.81
CA PRO A 69 3.96 -6.18 9.62
C PRO A 69 3.17 -5.32 10.61
N LYS A 70 3.74 -5.06 11.79
CA LYS A 70 3.12 -4.34 12.91
C LYS A 70 3.72 -2.94 13.15
N GLU A 71 4.67 -2.53 12.32
CA GLU A 71 5.43 -1.31 12.57
C GLU A 71 4.80 -0.07 11.94
N ASP A 72 4.80 1.04 12.68
CA ASP A 72 4.42 2.37 12.18
C ASP A 72 5.66 3.23 11.95
N PHE A 73 6.05 3.40 10.69
CA PHE A 73 7.22 4.18 10.31
C PHE A 73 7.03 5.69 10.52
N ARG A 74 5.81 6.17 10.74
CA ARG A 74 5.52 7.61 10.94
C ARG A 74 5.98 8.12 12.30
N ILE A 75 6.06 7.23 13.29
CA ILE A 75 6.50 7.57 14.64
C ILE A 75 7.99 7.27 14.87
N ARG A 76 8.64 6.59 13.91
CA ARG A 76 10.06 6.26 14.00
C ARG A 76 10.92 7.48 13.70
N LYS A 77 12.08 7.51 14.36
CA LYS A 77 13.11 8.53 14.17
C LYS A 77 14.44 7.87 13.85
N SER A 78 15.24 8.58 13.07
CA SER A 78 16.62 8.21 12.81
C SER A 78 17.44 8.27 14.10
N THR A 79 18.38 7.34 14.26
CA THR A 79 19.37 7.35 15.35
C THR A 79 20.77 7.76 14.90
N ILE A 80 20.95 8.03 13.60
CA ILE A 80 22.16 8.64 13.06
C ILE A 80 22.17 10.15 13.29
#